data_AF-A0A4R4XQJ7-F1
#
_entry.id   AF-A0A4R4XQJ7-F1
#
_cell.length_a   1.000
_cell.length_b   1.000
_cell.length_c   1.000
_cell.angle_alpha   90.00
_cell.angle_beta   90.00
_cell.angle_gamma   90.00
#
_symmetry.space_group_name_H-M   'P 1'
#
loop_
_entity.id
_entity.type
_entity.pdbx_description
1 polymer ?
#
loop_
_entity_poly.entity_id
_entity_poly.type
_entity_poly.pdbx_seq_one_letter_code
_entity_poly.pdbx_strand_id
1 'polypeptide(L)'
;MRITEAARRLGTSPRMLRYREALGLLPVTREAALARRGGGHRRFGDAELRAVALALALEKRYDIGPAELAFGLRVLAEPQVQAHVRELGERIGRLSAPPTRALDFEKEKAMRLLRRR
;
A
#
# COMPACT_ATOMS: atom_id res chain seq x y z
N MET A 1 19.40 2.47 -15.89
CA MET A 1 19.22 1.17 -16.59
C MET A 1 17.88 1.13 -17.35
N ARG A 2 17.81 0.50 -18.54
CA ARG A 2 16.54 0.35 -19.31
C ARG A 2 15.66 -0.76 -18.71
N ILE A 3 14.36 -0.76 -19.04
CA ILE A 3 13.40 -1.73 -18.48
C ILE A 3 13.75 -3.20 -18.74
N THR A 4 14.32 -3.51 -19.91
CA THR A 4 14.72 -4.88 -20.30
C THR A 4 15.86 -5.40 -19.44
N GLU A 5 16.81 -4.53 -19.13
CA GLU A 5 17.98 -4.87 -18.31
C GLU A 5 17.61 -4.93 -16.83
N ALA A 6 16.74 -4.03 -16.37
CA ALA A 6 16.14 -4.10 -15.04
C ALA A 6 15.40 -5.42 -14.81
N ALA A 7 14.56 -5.82 -15.78
CA ALA A 7 13.81 -7.06 -15.73
C ALA A 7 14.74 -8.28 -15.60
N ARG A 8 15.81 -8.32 -16.41
CA ARG A 8 16.82 -9.39 -16.36
C ARG A 8 17.50 -9.46 -15.00
N ARG A 9 17.94 -8.33 -14.45
CA ARG A 9 18.62 -8.27 -13.14
C ARG A 9 17.72 -8.70 -11.98
N LEU A 10 16.42 -8.45 -12.09
CA LEU A 10 15.42 -8.78 -11.07
C LEU A 10 14.79 -10.18 -11.27
N GLY A 11 15.19 -10.92 -12.31
CA GLY A 11 14.60 -12.23 -12.62
C GLY A 11 13.11 -12.15 -12.97
N THR A 12 12.66 -11.03 -13.55
CA THR A 12 11.25 -10.81 -13.92
C THR A 12 11.12 -10.41 -15.39
N SER A 13 9.89 -10.23 -15.89
CA SER A 13 9.66 -9.80 -17.28
C SER A 13 9.48 -8.27 -17.38
N PRO A 14 9.84 -7.64 -18.52
CA PRO A 14 9.58 -6.22 -18.74
C PRO A 14 8.10 -5.86 -18.64
N ARG A 15 7.20 -6.75 -19.08
CA ARG A 15 5.75 -6.59 -18.95
C ARG A 15 5.34 -6.51 -17.48
N MET A 16 5.94 -7.35 -16.65
CA MET A 16 5.66 -7.47 -15.22
C MET A 16 6.20 -6.26 -14.43
N LEU A 17 7.29 -5.63 -14.88
CA LEU A 17 7.71 -4.32 -14.36
C LEU A 17 6.73 -3.18 -14.73
N ARG A 18 6.23 -3.14 -15.97
CA ARG A 18 5.21 -2.15 -16.37
C ARG A 18 3.91 -2.34 -15.60
N TYR A 19 3.53 -3.57 -15.33
CA TYR A 19 2.34 -3.86 -14.53
C TYR A 19 2.49 -3.33 -13.10
N ARG A 20 3.63 -3.56 -12.45
CA ARG A 20 3.93 -2.98 -11.13
C ARG A 20 3.98 -1.45 -11.15
N GLU A 21 4.51 -0.86 -12.23
CA GLU A 21 4.46 0.59 -12.44
C GLU A 21 3.02 1.12 -12.46
N ALA A 22 2.14 0.48 -13.22
CA ALA A 22 0.73 0.87 -13.32
C ALA A 22 -0.01 0.73 -11.98
N LEU A 23 0.42 -0.21 -11.13
CA LEU A 23 -0.12 -0.40 -9.78
C LEU A 23 0.46 0.58 -8.74
N GLY A 24 1.40 1.45 -9.10
CA GLY A 24 2.04 2.38 -8.16
C GLY A 24 3.10 1.73 -7.25
N LEU A 25 3.57 0.53 -7.58
CA LEU A 25 4.62 -0.19 -6.82
C LEU A 25 6.05 0.28 -7.17
N LEU A 26 6.18 1.34 -7.94
CA LEU A 26 7.45 1.96 -8.27
C LEU A 26 7.48 3.41 -7.82
N PRO A 27 8.63 3.93 -7.35
CA PRO A 27 8.77 5.33 -6.99
C PRO A 27 8.31 6.24 -8.14
N VAL A 28 7.50 7.25 -7.84
CA VAL A 28 7.16 8.30 -8.81
C VAL A 28 8.32 9.30 -8.83
N THR A 29 9.38 8.99 -9.58
CA THR A 29 10.49 9.94 -9.74
C THR A 29 10.08 11.06 -10.69
N ARG A 30 10.62 12.28 -10.47
CA ARG A 30 10.39 13.43 -11.35
C ARG A 30 10.75 13.10 -12.80
N GLU A 31 11.82 12.33 -12.99
CA GLU A 31 12.24 11.81 -14.29
C GLU A 31 11.24 10.81 -14.89
N ALA A 32 10.67 9.89 -14.10
CA ALA A 32 9.63 8.99 -14.58
C ALA A 32 8.34 9.76 -14.95
N ALA A 33 7.98 10.79 -14.19
CA ALA A 33 6.85 11.66 -14.51
C ALA A 33 7.06 12.47 -15.80
N LEU A 34 8.28 12.98 -16.03
CA LEU A 34 8.66 13.67 -17.26
C LEU A 34 8.73 12.72 -18.46
N ALA A 35 9.28 11.51 -18.27
CA ALA A 35 9.32 10.47 -19.30
C ALA A 35 7.91 10.06 -19.75
N ARG A 36 6.96 9.92 -18.81
CA ARG A 36 5.55 9.65 -19.13
C ARG A 36 4.86 10.80 -19.88
N ARG A 37 5.26 12.05 -19.66
CA ARG A 37 4.68 13.24 -20.32
C ARG A 37 5.34 13.54 -21.68
N GLY A 38 6.62 13.20 -21.84
CA GLY A 38 7.42 13.51 -23.04
C GLY A 38 7.73 12.31 -23.94
N GLY A 39 7.08 11.16 -23.75
CA GLY A 39 7.32 9.95 -24.56
C GLY A 39 8.69 9.30 -24.32
N GLY A 40 9.39 9.67 -23.25
CA GLY A 40 10.70 9.12 -22.90
C GLY A 40 10.61 7.72 -22.31
N HIS A 41 11.62 6.88 -22.57
CA HIS A 41 11.73 5.59 -21.89
C HIS A 41 12.14 5.77 -20.43
N ARG A 42 11.35 5.21 -19.50
CA ARG A 42 11.67 5.20 -18.07
C ARG A 42 13.04 4.58 -17.82
N ARG A 43 13.85 5.25 -17.00
CA ARG A 43 15.11 4.74 -16.47
C ARG A 43 14.87 4.16 -15.07
N PHE A 44 15.51 3.03 -14.80
CA PHE A 44 15.55 2.39 -13.49
C PHE A 44 16.93 2.66 -12.89
N GLY A 45 16.97 3.36 -11.76
CA GLY A 45 18.15 3.51 -10.91
C GLY A 45 18.13 2.48 -9.79
N ASP A 46 19.14 2.52 -8.92
CA ASP A 46 19.27 1.52 -7.85
C ASP A 46 18.14 1.62 -6.81
N ALA A 47 17.58 2.81 -6.59
CA ALA A 47 16.45 2.99 -5.69
C ALA A 47 15.20 2.24 -6.19
N GLU A 48 14.89 2.34 -7.49
CA GLU A 48 13.78 1.59 -8.09
C GLU A 48 14.01 0.09 -8.01
N LEU A 49 15.23 -0.38 -8.27
CA LEU A 49 15.54 -1.81 -8.19
C LEU A 49 15.37 -2.37 -6.78
N ARG A 50 15.84 -1.62 -5.77
CA ARG A 50 15.65 -2.01 -4.36
C ARG A 50 14.17 -2.07 -3.98
N ALA A 51 13.38 -1.09 -4.44
CA ALA A 51 11.93 -1.10 -4.22
C ALA A 51 11.26 -2.32 -4.86
N VAL A 52 11.59 -2.65 -6.12
CA VAL A 52 11.05 -3.84 -6.79
C VAL A 52 11.50 -5.13 -6.12
N ALA A 53 12.77 -5.23 -5.73
CA ALA A 53 13.29 -6.40 -5.04
C ALA A 53 12.56 -6.63 -3.70
N LEU A 54 12.29 -5.57 -2.95
CA LEU A 54 11.49 -5.65 -1.73
C LEU A 54 10.04 -6.09 -2.02
N ALA A 55 9.40 -5.53 -3.04
CA ALA A 55 8.05 -5.93 -3.43
C ALA A 55 7.99 -7.43 -3.78
N LEU A 56 8.94 -7.93 -4.59
CA LEU A 56 9.06 -9.34 -4.94
C LEU A 56 9.27 -10.24 -3.71
N ALA A 57 10.07 -9.78 -2.74
CA ALA A 57 10.30 -10.50 -1.51
C ALA A 57 9.02 -10.59 -0.65
N LEU A 58 8.23 -9.52 -0.58
CA LEU A 58 6.94 -9.50 0.13
C LEU A 58 5.91 -10.38 -0.55
N GLU A 59 5.78 -10.27 -1.88
CA GLU A 59 4.91 -11.13 -2.71
C GLU A 59 5.19 -12.61 -2.43
N LYS A 60 6.47 -13.02 -2.47
CA LYS A 60 6.88 -14.39 -2.17
C LYS A 60 6.62 -14.78 -0.70
N ARG A 61 6.91 -13.90 0.25
CA ARG A 61 6.84 -14.21 1.68
C ARG A 61 5.40 -14.42 2.15
N TYR A 62 4.47 -13.65 1.61
CA TYR A 62 3.06 -13.66 2.02
C TYR A 62 2.15 -14.41 1.04
N ASP A 63 2.73 -14.98 -0.02
CA ASP A 63 1.99 -15.66 -1.10
C ASP A 63 0.89 -14.75 -1.66
N ILE A 64 1.26 -13.52 -2.00
CA ILE A 64 0.36 -12.51 -2.56
C ILE A 64 0.85 -12.04 -3.92
N GLY A 65 -0.10 -11.63 -4.76
CA GLY A 65 0.14 -10.97 -6.02
C GLY A 65 0.47 -9.47 -5.87
N PRO A 66 0.99 -8.86 -6.95
CA PRO A 66 1.35 -7.44 -6.95
C PRO A 66 0.13 -6.52 -6.73
N ALA A 67 -1.07 -6.90 -7.20
CA ALA A 67 -2.28 -6.11 -6.99
C ALA A 67 -2.70 -6.05 -5.51
N GLU A 68 -2.55 -7.14 -4.77
CA GLU A 68 -2.85 -7.23 -3.35
C GLU A 68 -1.87 -6.41 -2.54
N LEU A 69 -0.58 -6.48 -2.87
CA LEU A 69 0.44 -5.63 -2.25
C LEU A 69 0.16 -4.14 -2.51
N ALA A 70 -0.18 -3.78 -3.74
CA ALA A 70 -0.54 -2.40 -4.09
C ALA A 70 -1.79 -1.92 -3.33
N PHE A 71 -2.80 -2.77 -3.19
CA PHE A 71 -3.98 -2.47 -2.38
C PHE A 71 -3.61 -2.31 -0.90
N GLY A 72 -2.73 -3.15 -0.36
CA GLY A 72 -2.21 -3.02 1.00
C GLY A 72 -1.54 -1.67 1.25
N LEU A 73 -0.71 -1.19 0.31
CA LEU A 73 -0.13 0.16 0.38
C LEU A 73 -1.21 1.24 0.30
N ARG A 74 -2.24 1.06 -0.54
CA ARG A 74 -3.36 1.99 -0.64
C ARG A 74 -4.14 2.10 0.67
N VAL A 75 -4.38 0.98 1.36
CA VAL A 75 -4.99 0.93 2.70
C VAL A 75 -4.16 1.72 3.72
N LEU A 76 -2.84 1.73 3.59
CA LEU A 76 -1.95 2.52 4.48
C LEU A 76 -1.92 4.00 4.13
N ALA A 77 -2.06 4.36 2.85
CA ALA A 77 -1.93 5.73 2.36
C ALA A 77 -3.26 6.52 2.34
N GLU A 78 -4.40 5.86 2.15
CA GLU A 78 -5.70 6.50 1.96
C GLU A 78 -6.61 6.27 3.19
N PRO A 79 -6.86 7.31 4.03
CA PRO A 79 -7.62 7.15 5.27
C PRO A 79 -9.03 6.59 5.09
N GLN A 80 -9.70 6.97 3.99
CA GLN A 80 -11.05 6.46 3.67
C GLN A 80 -11.02 4.96 3.33
N VAL A 81 -10.04 4.50 2.56
CA VAL A 81 -9.89 3.07 2.23
C VAL A 81 -9.58 2.28 3.50
N GLN A 82 -8.72 2.82 4.37
CA GLN A 82 -8.41 2.22 5.66
C GLN A 82 -9.65 2.03 6.53
N ALA A 83 -10.50 3.06 6.64
CA ALA A 83 -11.73 3.01 7.44
C ALA A 83 -12.68 1.92 6.94
N HIS A 84 -12.93 1.84 5.64
CA HIS A 84 -13.82 0.82 5.06
C HIS A 84 -13.29 -0.60 5.20
N VAL A 85 -11.98 -0.82 4.99
CA VAL A 85 -11.37 -2.15 5.18
C VAL A 85 -11.39 -2.56 6.65
N ARG A 86 -11.21 -1.62 7.58
CA ARG A 86 -11.35 -1.87 9.01
C ARG A 86 -12.79 -2.25 9.38
N GLU A 87 -13.78 -1.51 8.88
CA GLU A 87 -15.19 -1.82 9.09
C GLU A 87 -15.54 -3.24 8.60
N LEU A 88 -15.07 -3.61 7.41
CA LEU A 88 -15.23 -4.98 6.92
C LEU A 88 -14.58 -5.99 7.89
N GLY A 89 -13.36 -5.72 8.33
CA GLY A 89 -12.62 -6.56 9.28
C GLY A 89 -13.34 -6.75 10.62
N GLU A 90 -13.98 -5.69 11.12
CA GLU A 90 -14.83 -5.74 12.33
C GLU A 90 -16.09 -6.59 12.09
N ARG A 91 -16.79 -6.39 10.96
CA ARG A 91 -18.01 -7.14 10.62
C ARG A 91 -17.79 -8.63 10.44
N ILE A 92 -16.63 -9.04 9.91
CA ILE A 92 -16.27 -10.46 9.73
C ILE A 92 -15.56 -11.05 10.96
N GLY A 93 -15.39 -10.29 12.04
CA GLY A 93 -14.75 -10.74 13.27
C GLY A 93 -13.24 -10.98 13.18
N ARG A 94 -12.57 -10.48 12.12
CA ARG A 94 -11.11 -10.57 11.98
C ARG A 94 -10.36 -9.48 12.73
N LEU A 95 -10.98 -8.33 12.92
CA LEU A 95 -10.43 -7.22 13.69
C LEU A 95 -11.32 -7.00 14.91
N SER A 96 -10.71 -6.89 16.09
CA SER A 96 -11.40 -6.33 17.25
C SER A 96 -11.56 -4.83 17.07
N ALA A 97 -12.75 -4.31 17.37
CA ALA A 97 -12.98 -2.87 17.41
C ALA A 97 -11.92 -2.22 18.33
N PRO A 98 -11.35 -1.07 17.95
CA PRO A 98 -10.32 -0.43 18.76
C PRO A 98 -10.86 -0.13 20.17
N PRO A 99 -10.02 -0.31 21.23
CA PRO A 99 -10.43 -0.16 22.63
C PRO A 99 -10.94 1.26 22.96
N THR A 100 -10.68 2.25 22.11
CA THR A 100 -11.18 3.62 22.25
C THR A 100 -12.70 3.69 22.32
N ARG A 101 -13.44 2.85 21.56
CA ARG A 101 -14.92 2.82 21.65
C ARG A 101 -15.40 2.37 23.04
N ALA A 102 -14.67 1.48 23.71
CA ALA A 102 -15.01 1.06 25.07
C ALA A 102 -14.68 2.16 26.10
N LEU A 103 -13.58 2.88 25.89
CA LEU A 103 -13.18 4.03 26.73
C LEU A 103 -14.13 5.23 26.57
N ASP A 104 -14.65 5.48 25.36
CA ASP A 104 -15.63 6.54 25.10
C ASP A 104 -16.98 6.23 25.77
N PHE A 105 -17.40 4.96 25.78
CA PHE A 105 -18.60 4.52 26.49
C PHE A 105 -18.49 4.70 28.02
N GLU A 106 -17.35 4.31 28.60
CA GLU A 106 -17.06 4.53 30.03
C GLU A 106 -17.03 6.02 30.38
N LYS A 107 -16.41 6.84 29.52
CA LYS A 107 -16.37 8.30 29.68
C LYS A 107 -17.76 8.93 29.60
N GLU A 108 -18.59 8.54 28.64
CA GLU A 108 -19.97 9.04 28.52
C GLU A 108 -20.83 8.67 29.73
N LYS A 109 -20.67 7.44 30.24
CA LYS A 109 -21.35 6.98 31.46
C LYS A 109 -20.93 7.81 32.68
N ALA A 110 -19.64 8.05 32.86
CA ALA A 110 -19.12 8.89 33.94
C ALA A 110 -19.64 10.33 33.83
N MET A 111 -19.68 10.90 32.63
CA MET A 111 -20.20 12.26 32.40
C MET A 111 -21.70 12.38 32.67
N ARG A 112 -22.51 11.34 32.39
CA ARG A 112 -23.93 11.32 32.78
C ARG A 112 -24.12 11.27 34.29
N LEU A 113 -23.29 10.52 35.00
CA LEU A 113 -23.36 10.42 36.46
C LEU A 113 -22.97 11.75 37.14
N LEU A 114 -21.99 12.47 36.60
CA LEU A 114 -21.60 13.80 37.09
C LEU A 114 -22.65 14.89 36.82
N ARG A 115 -23.41 14.79 35.73
CA ARG A 115 -24.50 15.74 35.39
C ARG A 115 -25.79 15.53 36.18
N ARG A 116 -25.91 14.45 36.95
CA ARG A 116 -27.13 14.05 37.68
C ARG A 116 -27.08 14.40 39.18
N ARG A 117 -26.08 15.18 39.60
CA ARG A 117 -25.87 15.68 40.96
C ARG A 117 -26.09 17.19 40.99
#